data_AF-A0A367FFI3-F1
#
_entry.id   AF-A0A367FFI3-F1
#
_cell.length_a   1.000
_cell.length_b   1.000
_cell.length_c   1.000
_cell.angle_alpha   90.00
_cell.angle_beta   90.00
_cell.angle_gamma   90.00
#
_symmetry.space_group_name_H-M   'P 1'
#
loop_
_entity.id
_entity.type
_entity.pdbx_description
1 polymer ?
#
loop_
_entity_poly.entity_id
_entity_poly.type
_entity_poly.pdbx_seq_one_letter_code
_entity_poly.pdbx_strand_id
1 'polypeptide(L)'
;MNGTLKRASVACLLMFGLLMININYLQAVKADELRTDARNQRTFYARYQNERGMITAGGQTLAKSVDVGGTFRFQRKYTKGEVYAPVIGFFAPESAQGIEGAENKYLDGTHPDLFVRRTVDLITSKPTRGAAVDLTLVPQAQEVAYRALEKSGKRGAVVAIEPKTGAILTLVSVPSYDPNTMAAPDKSKAARVYDKLVADPNKPLINRAIQDTYAPGSTFKVITSAAYLSEDESRDVNTTVDAPDVLPLPGTTIGLRNYHGESCGGRATLLDALTISCNTAFGTMALEMGYDKLNEQAAKFGIGTQLAIPLSVTKSDIGPDVDKPALAQTAIGQRSNQMTPLQMAMVAAGVANQGKVMKPYLVNKIVSPDGDEIDSARQEELSEAVSPDVADKLRQMMVSVVQNGTGKAAQLPGITVAGKTGTAETAKGQASHAWFIAFAPAEDPKVAVAVFVESGSAGNDATGGAVAAPIAHDVMQAVLDK
;
A
#
# COMPACT_ATOMS: atom_id res chain seq x y z
N MET A 1 -43.20 -34.65 -56.35
CA MET A 1 -43.18 -33.77 -55.16
C MET A 1 -43.77 -32.42 -55.57
N ASN A 2 -44.87 -31.99 -54.95
CA ASN A 2 -45.62 -30.78 -55.32
C ASN A 2 -44.69 -29.54 -55.25
N GLY A 3 -44.54 -28.80 -56.36
CA GLY A 3 -43.62 -27.66 -56.46
C GLY A 3 -43.92 -26.57 -55.42
N THR A 4 -45.19 -26.44 -55.03
CA THR A 4 -45.65 -25.52 -53.98
C THR A 4 -45.16 -25.96 -52.60
N LEU A 5 -45.22 -27.25 -52.29
CA LEU A 5 -44.67 -27.81 -51.04
C LEU A 5 -43.15 -27.66 -50.96
N LYS A 6 -42.44 -27.82 -52.08
CA LYS A 6 -40.97 -27.63 -52.12
C LYS A 6 -40.59 -26.17 -51.85
N ARG A 7 -41.30 -25.20 -52.45
CA ARG A 7 -41.08 -23.76 -52.22
C ARG A 7 -41.40 -23.37 -50.78
N ALA A 8 -42.50 -23.87 -50.22
CA ALA A 8 -42.84 -23.65 -48.81
C ALA A 8 -41.78 -24.23 -47.86
N SER A 9 -41.29 -25.45 -48.14
CA SER A 9 -40.25 -26.10 -47.32
C SER A 9 -38.92 -25.33 -47.37
N VAL A 10 -38.53 -24.84 -48.54
CA VAL A 10 -37.33 -24.00 -48.71
C VAL A 10 -37.49 -22.67 -47.98
N ALA A 11 -38.65 -22.03 -48.06
CA ALA A 11 -38.92 -20.79 -47.33
C ALA A 11 -38.84 -21.00 -45.81
N CYS A 12 -39.40 -22.10 -45.28
CA CYS A 12 -39.29 -22.45 -43.87
C CYS A 12 -37.83 -22.72 -43.45
N LEU A 13 -37.08 -23.48 -44.22
CA LEU A 13 -35.66 -23.74 -43.94
C LEU A 13 -34.82 -22.46 -43.94
N LEU A 14 -35.09 -21.54 -44.86
CA LEU A 14 -34.45 -20.22 -44.88
C LEU A 14 -34.80 -19.42 -43.62
N MET A 15 -36.07 -19.40 -43.20
CA MET A 15 -36.46 -18.71 -41.96
C MET A 15 -35.79 -19.31 -40.72
N PHE A 16 -35.71 -20.65 -40.61
CA PHE A 16 -34.97 -21.31 -39.52
C PHE A 16 -33.47 -21.02 -39.56
N GLY A 17 -32.87 -21.02 -40.75
CA GLY A 17 -31.47 -20.64 -40.95
C GLY A 17 -31.20 -19.21 -40.48
N LEU A 18 -32.06 -18.26 -40.86
CA LEU A 18 -31.97 -16.86 -40.44
C LEU A 18 -32.15 -16.71 -38.92
N LEU A 19 -33.08 -17.46 -38.30
CA LEU A 19 -33.27 -17.49 -36.84
C LEU A 19 -32.03 -18.04 -36.12
N MET A 20 -31.44 -19.13 -36.60
CA MET A 20 -30.23 -19.69 -36.00
C MET A 20 -29.02 -18.75 -36.14
N ILE A 21 -28.87 -18.09 -37.29
CA ILE A 21 -27.84 -17.06 -37.48
C ILE A 21 -28.08 -15.90 -36.50
N ASN A 22 -29.32 -15.46 -36.34
CA ASN A 22 -29.67 -14.38 -35.43
C ASN A 22 -29.39 -14.74 -33.96
N ILE A 23 -29.76 -15.94 -33.53
CA ILE A 23 -29.47 -16.43 -32.17
C ILE A 23 -27.97 -16.51 -31.92
N ASN A 24 -27.19 -17.07 -32.85
CA ASN A 24 -25.74 -17.16 -32.69
C ASN A 24 -25.10 -15.76 -32.69
N TYR A 25 -25.58 -14.84 -33.52
CA TYR A 25 -25.13 -13.45 -33.50
C TYR A 25 -25.40 -12.79 -32.14
N LEU A 26 -26.60 -13.01 -31.57
CA LEU A 26 -26.94 -12.51 -30.24
C LEU A 26 -26.10 -13.14 -29.12
N GLN A 27 -25.82 -14.44 -29.20
CA GLN A 27 -25.13 -15.20 -28.14
C GLN A 27 -23.60 -15.15 -28.21
N ALA A 28 -23.01 -14.97 -29.40
CA ALA A 28 -21.56 -14.97 -29.58
C ALA A 28 -20.99 -13.58 -29.84
N VAL A 29 -21.72 -12.72 -30.56
CA VAL A 29 -21.21 -11.39 -30.96
C VAL A 29 -21.75 -10.28 -30.06
N LYS A 30 -23.07 -10.25 -29.83
CA LYS A 30 -23.72 -9.23 -28.99
C LYS A 30 -23.85 -9.59 -27.51
N ALA A 31 -23.40 -10.77 -27.10
CA ALA A 31 -23.62 -11.24 -25.73
C ALA A 31 -22.98 -10.32 -24.68
N ASP A 32 -21.73 -9.89 -24.90
CA ASP A 32 -21.07 -8.97 -23.98
C ASP A 32 -21.74 -7.60 -23.95
N GLU A 33 -22.08 -7.03 -25.12
CA GLU A 33 -22.78 -5.74 -25.23
C GLU A 33 -24.11 -5.77 -24.44
N LEU A 34 -24.93 -6.80 -24.65
CA LEU A 34 -26.21 -6.98 -23.95
C LEU A 34 -26.04 -7.28 -22.45
N ARG A 35 -24.95 -7.95 -22.07
CA ARG A 35 -24.62 -8.24 -20.67
C ARG A 35 -24.19 -6.98 -19.91
N THR A 36 -23.47 -6.07 -20.58
CA THR A 36 -22.96 -4.82 -19.99
C THR A 36 -23.87 -3.61 -20.18
N ASP A 37 -24.96 -3.72 -20.95
CA ASP A 37 -25.94 -2.64 -21.15
C ASP A 37 -26.54 -2.18 -19.81
N ALA A 38 -26.57 -0.86 -19.57
CA ALA A 38 -27.06 -0.25 -18.33
C ALA A 38 -28.54 -0.57 -18.01
N ARG A 39 -29.34 -0.93 -19.03
CA ARG A 39 -30.74 -1.34 -18.89
C ARG A 39 -30.89 -2.80 -18.44
N ASN A 40 -29.81 -3.59 -18.49
CA ASN A 40 -29.84 -4.98 -18.07
C ASN A 40 -29.86 -5.10 -16.54
N GLN A 41 -31.07 -5.07 -15.96
CA GLN A 41 -31.27 -5.22 -14.52
C GLN A 41 -30.98 -6.64 -14.01
N ARG A 42 -30.89 -7.65 -14.88
CA ARG A 42 -30.68 -9.06 -14.46
C ARG A 42 -29.32 -9.25 -13.80
N THR A 43 -28.28 -8.59 -14.31
CA THR A 43 -26.94 -8.64 -13.71
C THR A 43 -26.96 -7.98 -12.33
N PHE A 44 -27.67 -6.87 -12.17
CA PHE A 44 -27.85 -6.22 -10.87
C PHE A 44 -28.57 -7.13 -9.86
N TYR A 45 -29.67 -7.78 -10.22
CA TYR A 45 -30.35 -8.73 -9.32
C TYR A 45 -29.50 -9.97 -9.02
N ALA A 46 -28.85 -10.55 -10.04
CA ALA A 46 -28.03 -11.75 -9.89
C ALA A 46 -26.88 -11.55 -8.90
N ARG A 47 -26.30 -10.33 -8.83
CA ARG A 47 -25.24 -9.98 -7.87
C ARG A 47 -25.65 -10.17 -6.40
N TYR A 48 -26.94 -10.10 -6.07
CA TYR A 48 -27.47 -10.27 -4.71
C TYR A 48 -28.18 -11.62 -4.50
N GLN A 49 -28.16 -12.51 -5.51
CA GLN A 49 -28.65 -13.89 -5.41
C GLN A 49 -27.56 -14.88 -5.03
N ASN A 50 -26.30 -14.52 -5.27
CA ASN A 50 -25.14 -15.33 -4.88
C ASN A 50 -24.66 -14.95 -3.49
N GLU A 51 -24.31 -15.94 -2.67
CA GLU A 51 -23.67 -15.69 -1.38
C GLU A 51 -22.21 -15.35 -1.63
N ARG A 52 -21.94 -14.04 -1.75
CA ARG A 52 -20.59 -13.54 -1.98
C ARG A 52 -19.66 -13.96 -0.84
N GLY A 53 -18.49 -14.50 -1.18
CA GLY A 53 -17.52 -15.06 -0.25
C GLY A 53 -17.01 -14.06 0.80
N MET A 54 -16.52 -14.59 1.91
CA MET A 54 -16.08 -13.75 3.03
C MET A 54 -14.69 -13.16 2.76
N ILE A 55 -14.39 -12.01 3.37
CA ILE A 55 -13.03 -11.48 3.46
C ILE A 55 -12.60 -11.58 4.92
N THR A 56 -11.49 -12.26 5.18
CA THR A 56 -10.99 -12.53 6.53
C THR A 56 -9.57 -12.02 6.71
N ALA A 57 -9.16 -11.82 7.97
CA ALA A 57 -7.77 -11.64 8.33
C ALA A 57 -7.56 -12.03 9.80
N GLY A 58 -6.49 -12.76 10.12
CA GLY A 58 -6.19 -13.18 11.49
C GLY A 58 -7.36 -13.92 12.17
N GLY A 59 -8.11 -14.72 11.43
CA GLY A 59 -9.29 -15.44 11.93
C GLY A 59 -10.56 -14.58 12.13
N GLN A 60 -10.51 -13.28 11.86
CA GLN A 60 -11.66 -12.38 11.97
C GLN A 60 -12.34 -12.17 10.61
N THR A 61 -13.67 -12.13 10.59
CA THR A 61 -14.45 -11.79 9.39
C THR A 61 -14.59 -10.29 9.24
N LEU A 62 -13.96 -9.74 8.20
CA LEU A 62 -13.95 -8.32 7.90
C LEU A 62 -15.10 -7.91 6.98
N ALA A 63 -15.45 -8.76 6.00
CA ALA A 63 -16.62 -8.58 5.15
C ALA A 63 -17.34 -9.91 4.93
N LYS A 64 -18.67 -9.88 4.95
CA LYS A 64 -19.51 -11.06 4.67
C LYS A 64 -20.85 -10.70 4.07
N SER A 65 -21.47 -11.68 3.44
CA SER A 65 -22.85 -11.59 2.98
C SER A 65 -23.81 -12.06 4.07
N VAL A 66 -24.92 -11.35 4.25
CA VAL A 66 -25.99 -11.68 5.19
C VAL A 66 -27.25 -11.98 4.39
N ASP A 67 -27.86 -13.14 4.64
CA ASP A 67 -29.14 -13.51 4.05
C ASP A 67 -30.27 -12.73 4.74
N VAL A 68 -30.92 -11.86 3.98
CA VAL A 68 -32.09 -11.07 4.42
C VAL A 68 -33.37 -11.48 3.67
N GLY A 69 -33.31 -12.51 2.83
CA GLY A 69 -34.42 -12.95 1.98
C GLY A 69 -34.81 -11.94 0.88
N GLY A 70 -35.87 -12.27 0.14
CA GLY A 70 -36.43 -11.42 -0.91
C GLY A 70 -35.57 -11.32 -2.18
N THR A 71 -35.84 -10.28 -2.98
CA THR A 71 -35.22 -10.09 -4.31
C THR A 71 -33.72 -9.80 -4.25
N PHE A 72 -33.26 -9.12 -3.19
CA PHE A 72 -31.85 -8.83 -2.92
C PHE A 72 -31.41 -9.60 -1.68
N ARG A 73 -31.37 -10.94 -1.82
CA ARG A 73 -31.24 -11.89 -0.73
C ARG A 73 -29.98 -11.70 0.10
N PHE A 74 -28.83 -11.57 -0.54
CA PHE A 74 -27.54 -11.47 0.15
C PHE A 74 -27.04 -10.03 0.16
N GLN A 75 -27.06 -9.39 1.33
CA GLN A 75 -26.53 -8.03 1.49
C GLN A 75 -25.15 -8.04 2.14
N ARG A 76 -24.26 -7.16 1.65
CA ARG A 76 -22.88 -7.09 2.12
C ARG A 76 -22.80 -6.32 3.43
N LYS A 77 -22.04 -6.83 4.40
CA LYS A 77 -21.78 -6.21 5.71
C LYS A 77 -20.28 -6.19 6.00
N TYR A 78 -19.81 -5.06 6.50
CA TYR A 78 -18.41 -4.84 6.86
C TYR A 78 -18.27 -4.62 8.36
N THR A 79 -17.40 -5.41 8.99
CA THR A 79 -17.02 -5.27 10.39
C THR A 79 -15.98 -4.17 10.52
N LYS A 80 -16.21 -3.17 11.39
CA LYS A 80 -15.31 -2.01 11.58
C LYS A 80 -14.95 -1.36 10.23
N GLY A 81 -15.97 -1.09 9.41
CA GLY A 81 -15.84 -0.70 8.01
C GLY A 81 -14.76 0.36 7.75
N GLU A 82 -14.74 1.44 8.51
CA GLU A 82 -13.76 2.53 8.37
C GLU A 82 -12.30 2.10 8.55
N VAL A 83 -12.03 1.10 9.40
CA VAL A 83 -10.67 0.60 9.68
C VAL A 83 -10.11 -0.15 8.47
N TYR A 84 -10.97 -0.86 7.74
CA TYR A 84 -10.56 -1.78 6.68
C TYR A 84 -10.93 -1.30 5.27
N ALA A 85 -11.73 -0.24 5.13
CA ALA A 85 -12.17 0.29 3.83
C ALA A 85 -11.03 0.63 2.86
N PRO A 86 -9.86 1.17 3.28
CA PRO A 86 -8.76 1.44 2.36
C PRO A 86 -8.22 0.17 1.69
N VAL A 87 -8.40 -0.99 2.33
CA VAL A 87 -7.97 -2.30 1.86
C VAL A 87 -9.11 -3.02 1.14
N ILE A 88 -10.21 -3.26 1.86
CA ILE A 88 -11.34 -4.06 1.39
C ILE A 88 -12.12 -3.32 0.31
N GLY A 89 -12.18 -1.99 0.40
CA GLY A 89 -13.03 -1.15 -0.42
C GLY A 89 -14.50 -1.37 -0.10
N PHE A 90 -15.32 -1.41 -1.15
CA PHE A 90 -16.75 -1.62 -1.04
C PHE A 90 -17.26 -2.46 -2.21
N PHE A 91 -18.43 -3.04 -2.01
CA PHE A 91 -19.28 -3.68 -2.99
C PHE A 91 -20.60 -2.94 -3.00
N ALA A 92 -20.93 -2.32 -4.13
CA ALA A 92 -22.10 -1.50 -4.36
C ALA A 92 -22.88 -2.02 -5.58
N PRO A 93 -24.15 -1.61 -5.77
CA PRO A 93 -24.99 -2.00 -6.91
C PRO A 93 -24.30 -2.06 -8.28
N GLU A 94 -23.46 -1.07 -8.58
CA GLU A 94 -22.89 -0.86 -9.92
C GLU A 94 -21.36 -0.87 -9.93
N SER A 95 -20.72 -1.06 -8.78
CA SER A 95 -19.26 -1.00 -8.67
C SER A 95 -18.73 -1.83 -7.50
N ALA A 96 -17.44 -2.16 -7.56
CA ALA A 96 -16.69 -2.70 -6.44
C ALA A 96 -15.27 -2.13 -6.48
N GLN A 97 -14.67 -1.87 -5.33
CA GLN A 97 -13.32 -1.30 -5.19
C GLN A 97 -12.54 -2.07 -4.12
N GLY A 98 -11.22 -1.85 -4.03
CA GLY A 98 -10.36 -2.58 -3.09
C GLY A 98 -10.34 -4.07 -3.39
N ILE A 99 -10.18 -4.91 -2.36
CA ILE A 99 -10.25 -6.38 -2.48
C ILE A 99 -11.60 -6.84 -3.02
N GLU A 100 -12.71 -6.14 -2.71
CA GLU A 100 -14.01 -6.46 -3.31
C GLU A 100 -13.98 -6.36 -4.85
N GLY A 101 -13.25 -5.40 -5.40
CA GLY A 101 -13.07 -5.24 -6.84
C GLY A 101 -12.03 -6.21 -7.41
N ALA A 102 -10.85 -6.27 -6.79
CA ALA A 102 -9.71 -7.02 -7.30
C ALA A 102 -9.98 -8.53 -7.32
N GLU A 103 -10.59 -9.06 -6.26
CA GLU A 103 -10.90 -10.48 -6.11
C GLU A 103 -12.36 -10.81 -6.46
N ASN A 104 -13.03 -9.95 -7.23
CA ASN A 104 -14.47 -10.06 -7.47
C ASN A 104 -14.88 -11.44 -8.00
N LYS A 105 -14.10 -12.03 -8.92
CA LYS A 105 -14.41 -13.32 -9.56
C LYS A 105 -14.38 -14.49 -8.57
N TYR A 106 -13.45 -14.46 -7.60
CA TYR A 106 -13.43 -15.45 -6.53
C TYR A 106 -14.60 -15.22 -5.59
N LEU A 107 -14.78 -13.97 -5.15
CA LEU A 107 -15.82 -13.57 -4.20
C LEU A 107 -17.24 -13.80 -4.74
N ASP A 108 -17.52 -13.69 -6.04
CA ASP A 108 -18.85 -13.92 -6.63
C ASP A 108 -19.08 -15.34 -7.17
N GLY A 109 -18.06 -16.21 -7.13
CA GLY A 109 -18.14 -17.61 -7.58
C GLY A 109 -17.99 -17.80 -9.10
N THR A 110 -17.64 -16.74 -9.84
CA THR A 110 -17.50 -16.81 -11.31
C THR A 110 -16.10 -17.23 -11.78
N HIS A 111 -15.11 -17.30 -10.88
CA HIS A 111 -13.75 -17.75 -11.22
C HIS A 111 -13.76 -19.12 -11.93
N PRO A 112 -12.91 -19.34 -12.95
CA PRO A 112 -12.79 -20.64 -13.63
C PRO A 112 -12.52 -21.81 -12.68
N ASP A 113 -11.71 -21.60 -11.63
CA ASP A 113 -11.40 -22.66 -10.66
C ASP A 113 -12.62 -23.14 -9.86
N LEU A 114 -13.70 -22.37 -9.85
CA LEU A 114 -14.97 -22.71 -9.22
C LEU A 114 -15.98 -23.31 -10.21
N PHE A 115 -15.60 -23.59 -11.47
CA PHE A 115 -16.51 -24.06 -12.53
C PHE A 115 -17.22 -25.38 -12.18
N VAL A 116 -16.48 -26.37 -11.70
CA VAL A 116 -17.03 -27.68 -11.34
C VAL A 116 -18.09 -27.52 -10.25
N ARG A 117 -17.78 -26.73 -9.23
CA ARG A 117 -18.70 -26.43 -8.14
C ARG A 117 -19.96 -25.71 -8.62
N ARG A 118 -19.81 -24.65 -9.42
CA ARG A 118 -20.95 -23.92 -9.98
C ARG A 118 -21.88 -24.83 -10.78
N THR A 119 -21.33 -25.85 -11.44
CA THR A 119 -22.12 -26.88 -12.14
C THR A 119 -22.90 -27.76 -11.17
N VAL A 120 -22.28 -28.18 -10.06
CA VAL A 120 -22.97 -28.94 -8.99
C VAL A 120 -24.06 -28.11 -8.33
N ASP A 121 -23.79 -26.84 -7.99
CA ASP A 121 -24.77 -25.94 -7.39
C ASP A 121 -25.99 -25.75 -8.31
N LEU A 122 -25.76 -25.59 -9.61
CA LEU A 122 -26.81 -25.50 -10.63
C LEU A 122 -27.67 -26.77 -10.69
N ILE A 123 -27.06 -27.96 -10.68
CA ILE A 123 -27.77 -29.24 -10.72
C ILE A 123 -28.56 -29.48 -9.42
N THR A 124 -27.99 -29.08 -8.28
CA THR A 124 -28.59 -29.28 -6.94
C THR A 124 -29.51 -28.15 -6.51
N SER A 125 -29.71 -27.13 -7.35
CA SER A 125 -30.51 -25.92 -7.05
C SER A 125 -30.07 -25.20 -5.77
N LYS A 126 -28.79 -25.30 -5.41
CA LYS A 126 -28.21 -24.57 -4.27
C LYS A 126 -27.79 -23.16 -4.71
N PRO A 127 -27.86 -22.16 -3.81
CA PRO A 127 -27.31 -20.84 -4.10
C PRO A 127 -25.81 -20.94 -4.40
N THR A 128 -25.35 -20.25 -5.45
CA THR A 128 -23.91 -20.19 -5.75
C THR A 128 -23.19 -19.43 -4.62
N ARG A 129 -22.11 -20.01 -4.10
CA ARG A 129 -21.28 -19.41 -3.05
C ARG A 129 -19.91 -19.04 -3.61
N GLY A 130 -19.44 -17.85 -3.30
CA GLY A 130 -18.09 -17.41 -3.66
C GLY A 130 -17.02 -17.86 -2.67
N ALA A 131 -15.78 -17.96 -3.16
CA ALA A 131 -14.61 -18.29 -2.34
C ALA A 131 -14.30 -17.18 -1.32
N ALA A 132 -13.77 -17.58 -0.17
CA ALA A 132 -13.28 -16.66 0.84
C ALA A 132 -11.87 -16.17 0.46
N VAL A 133 -11.59 -14.90 0.76
CA VAL A 133 -10.29 -14.26 0.59
C VAL A 133 -9.71 -13.99 1.96
N ASP A 134 -8.62 -14.66 2.32
CA ASP A 134 -7.91 -14.42 3.56
C ASP A 134 -6.75 -13.44 3.32
N LEU A 135 -6.67 -12.39 4.12
CA LEU A 135 -5.65 -11.36 4.03
C LEU A 135 -4.58 -11.54 5.09
N THR A 136 -3.38 -11.05 4.81
CA THR A 136 -2.22 -11.04 5.72
C THR A 136 -2.37 -10.11 6.91
N LEU A 137 -3.41 -9.26 6.93
CA LEU A 137 -3.59 -8.23 7.94
C LEU A 137 -3.66 -8.79 9.35
N VAL A 138 -3.13 -8.00 10.27
CA VAL A 138 -3.21 -8.21 11.71
C VAL A 138 -4.33 -7.33 12.26
N PRO A 139 -5.47 -7.89 12.69
CA PRO A 139 -6.62 -7.07 13.11
C PRO A 139 -6.28 -6.10 14.25
N GLN A 140 -5.56 -6.56 15.27
CA GLN A 140 -5.18 -5.73 16.42
C GLN A 140 -4.30 -4.56 16.00
N ALA A 141 -3.23 -4.81 15.23
CA ALA A 141 -2.33 -3.77 14.76
C ALA A 141 -3.00 -2.82 13.76
N GLN A 142 -3.87 -3.32 12.88
CA GLN A 142 -4.64 -2.49 11.94
C GLN A 142 -5.53 -1.50 12.72
N GLU A 143 -6.22 -1.96 13.77
CA GLU A 143 -7.07 -1.11 14.60
C GLU A 143 -6.26 -0.10 15.42
N VAL A 144 -5.15 -0.54 16.02
CA VAL A 144 -4.23 0.35 16.75
C VAL A 144 -3.70 1.45 15.83
N ALA A 145 -3.21 1.07 14.64
CA ALA A 145 -2.74 2.02 13.62
C ALA A 145 -3.82 3.04 13.23
N TYR A 146 -5.03 2.56 12.92
CA TYR A 146 -6.16 3.42 12.56
C TYR A 146 -6.50 4.40 13.68
N ARG A 147 -6.65 3.92 14.92
CA ARG A 147 -7.03 4.76 16.07
C ARG A 147 -5.94 5.75 16.44
N ALA A 148 -4.68 5.35 16.40
CA ALA A 148 -3.56 6.23 16.70
C ALA A 148 -3.50 7.39 15.69
N LEU A 149 -3.68 7.11 14.41
CA LEU A 149 -3.68 8.12 13.36
C LEU A 149 -4.95 8.99 13.37
N GLU A 150 -6.13 8.41 13.60
CA GLU A 150 -7.38 9.15 13.77
C GLU A 150 -7.30 10.14 14.94
N LYS A 151 -6.79 9.69 16.10
CA LYS A 151 -6.60 10.54 17.30
C LYS A 151 -5.64 11.70 17.07
N SER A 152 -4.71 11.59 16.12
CA SER A 152 -3.83 12.71 15.79
C SER A 152 -4.58 13.85 15.09
N GLY A 153 -5.83 13.62 14.63
CA GLY A 153 -6.64 14.60 13.92
C GLY A 153 -6.07 15.00 12.56
N LYS A 154 -5.15 14.19 12.02
CA LYS A 154 -4.42 14.47 10.78
C LYS A 154 -4.68 13.40 9.75
N ARG A 155 -4.49 13.76 8.49
CA ARG A 155 -4.51 12.83 7.36
C ARG A 155 -3.19 12.05 7.36
N GLY A 156 -3.19 10.82 6.86
CA GLY A 156 -1.97 10.03 6.80
C GLY A 156 -2.19 8.58 6.44
N ALA A 157 -1.15 7.78 6.61
CA ALA A 157 -1.15 6.35 6.38
C ALA A 157 -0.18 5.62 7.31
N VAL A 158 -0.47 4.35 7.56
CA VAL A 158 0.44 3.44 8.26
C VAL A 158 0.52 2.13 7.50
N VAL A 159 1.74 1.67 7.23
CA VAL A 159 2.01 0.38 6.60
C VAL A 159 2.94 -0.40 7.49
N ALA A 160 2.63 -1.67 7.73
CA ALA A 160 3.51 -2.60 8.41
C ALA A 160 3.66 -3.85 7.55
N ILE A 161 4.88 -4.36 7.44
CA ILE A 161 5.27 -5.51 6.62
C ILE A 161 6.07 -6.47 7.49
N GLU A 162 5.85 -7.77 7.32
CA GLU A 162 6.77 -8.79 7.85
C GLU A 162 8.02 -8.87 6.96
N PRO A 163 9.23 -8.54 7.47
CA PRO A 163 10.41 -8.36 6.61
C PRO A 163 10.82 -9.61 5.82
N LYS A 164 10.70 -10.79 6.43
CA LYS A 164 11.19 -12.05 5.85
C LYS A 164 10.32 -12.58 4.72
N THR A 165 9.06 -12.16 4.64
CA THR A 165 8.07 -12.74 3.73
C THR A 165 7.50 -11.72 2.76
N GLY A 166 7.40 -10.44 3.16
CA GLY A 166 6.67 -9.42 2.43
C GLY A 166 5.18 -9.33 2.78
N ALA A 167 4.70 -10.10 3.77
CA ALA A 167 3.30 -10.05 4.19
C ALA A 167 2.91 -8.66 4.71
N ILE A 168 1.86 -8.06 4.17
CA ILE A 168 1.36 -6.76 4.66
C ILE A 168 0.53 -6.99 5.93
N LEU A 169 1.07 -6.57 7.07
CA LEU A 169 0.47 -6.73 8.39
C LEU A 169 -0.52 -5.62 8.71
N THR A 170 -0.26 -4.39 8.26
CA THR A 170 -1.20 -3.27 8.34
C THR A 170 -1.16 -2.43 7.07
N LEU A 171 -2.31 -1.94 6.64
CA LEU A 171 -2.45 -1.01 5.52
C LEU A 171 -3.58 -0.01 5.82
N VAL A 172 -3.24 1.08 6.50
CA VAL A 172 -4.18 2.07 7.02
C VAL A 172 -4.05 3.38 6.24
N SER A 173 -5.19 4.01 5.96
CA SER A 173 -5.31 5.38 5.42
C SER A 173 -6.35 6.13 6.24
N VAL A 174 -6.04 7.36 6.63
CA VAL A 174 -6.95 8.25 7.37
C VAL A 174 -7.00 9.62 6.66
N PRO A 175 -8.18 10.24 6.51
CA PRO A 175 -9.51 9.71 6.83
C PRO A 175 -9.90 8.56 5.92
N SER A 176 -10.87 7.79 6.39
CA SER A 176 -11.48 6.65 5.71
C SER A 176 -13.00 6.88 5.62
N TYR A 177 -13.75 5.86 5.23
CA TYR A 177 -15.21 5.90 5.08
C TYR A 177 -15.83 4.56 5.51
N ASP A 178 -17.11 4.57 5.86
CA ASP A 178 -17.84 3.32 6.16
C ASP A 178 -18.45 2.72 4.88
N PRO A 179 -17.94 1.59 4.34
CA PRO A 179 -18.48 0.94 3.16
C PRO A 179 -19.90 0.40 3.36
N ASN A 180 -20.39 0.21 4.59
CA ASN A 180 -21.78 -0.19 4.83
C ASN A 180 -22.78 0.85 4.31
N THR A 181 -22.37 2.12 4.20
CA THR A 181 -23.23 3.20 3.70
C THR A 181 -23.55 3.06 2.20
N MET A 182 -22.74 2.31 1.45
CA MET A 182 -22.89 2.04 0.00
C MET A 182 -23.31 0.59 -0.30
N ALA A 183 -23.34 -0.29 0.71
CA ALA A 183 -23.54 -1.73 0.54
C ALA A 183 -24.99 -2.15 0.22
N ALA A 184 -25.95 -1.27 0.48
CA ALA A 184 -27.35 -1.55 0.24
C ALA A 184 -27.66 -1.64 -1.27
N PRO A 185 -28.63 -2.48 -1.69
CA PRO A 185 -29.05 -2.63 -3.09
C PRO A 185 -29.89 -1.44 -3.60
N ASP A 186 -29.45 -0.21 -3.35
CA ASP A 186 -30.08 1.04 -3.77
C ASP A 186 -29.08 1.87 -4.57
N LYS A 187 -29.24 1.85 -5.90
CA LYS A 187 -28.36 2.53 -6.85
C LYS A 187 -28.27 4.03 -6.56
N SER A 188 -29.41 4.68 -6.35
CA SER A 188 -29.48 6.12 -6.15
C SER A 188 -28.87 6.54 -4.81
N LYS A 189 -29.07 5.74 -3.75
CA LYS A 189 -28.43 5.98 -2.45
C LYS A 189 -26.92 5.78 -2.53
N ALA A 190 -26.47 4.67 -3.13
CA ALA A 190 -25.04 4.38 -3.28
C ALA A 190 -24.34 5.48 -4.09
N ALA A 191 -24.92 5.91 -5.21
CA ALA A 191 -24.39 7.01 -6.01
C ALA A 191 -24.27 8.31 -5.21
N ARG A 192 -25.33 8.73 -4.49
CA ARG A 192 -25.28 9.94 -3.64
C ARG A 192 -24.22 9.88 -2.55
N VAL A 193 -23.99 8.72 -1.95
CA VAL A 193 -22.94 8.54 -0.92
C VAL A 193 -21.56 8.62 -1.58
N TYR A 194 -21.36 7.94 -2.70
CA TYR A 194 -20.11 7.97 -3.46
C TYR A 194 -19.76 9.40 -3.90
N ASP A 195 -20.72 10.14 -4.48
CA ASP A 195 -20.53 11.53 -4.92
C ASP A 195 -20.11 12.44 -3.76
N LYS A 196 -20.68 12.24 -2.56
CA LYS A 196 -20.26 12.97 -1.35
C LYS A 196 -18.82 12.65 -0.97
N LEU A 197 -18.41 11.39 -1.00
CA LEU A 197 -17.05 10.97 -0.66
C LEU A 197 -16.02 11.47 -1.68
N VAL A 198 -16.38 11.54 -2.96
CA VAL A 198 -15.54 12.13 -4.03
C VAL A 198 -15.39 13.64 -3.84
N ALA A 199 -16.49 14.32 -3.51
CA ALA A 199 -16.52 15.77 -3.29
C ALA A 199 -15.85 16.20 -1.97
N ASP A 200 -15.66 15.28 -1.02
CA ASP A 200 -15.02 15.58 0.26
C ASP A 200 -13.58 16.11 0.06
N PRO A 201 -13.24 17.28 0.63
CA PRO A 201 -11.91 17.87 0.50
C PRO A 201 -10.81 17.02 1.17
N ASN A 202 -11.17 16.21 2.16
CA ASN A 202 -10.23 15.33 2.86
C ASN A 202 -9.98 14.01 2.12
N LYS A 203 -10.65 13.76 0.99
CA LYS A 203 -10.40 12.59 0.10
C LYS A 203 -10.35 11.25 0.85
N PRO A 204 -11.44 10.83 1.52
CA PRO A 204 -11.48 9.58 2.28
C PRO A 204 -11.43 8.31 1.41
N LEU A 205 -11.74 8.42 0.10
CA LEU A 205 -11.63 7.29 -0.84
C LEU A 205 -10.18 6.95 -1.22
N ILE A 206 -9.24 7.87 -1.03
CA ILE A 206 -7.84 7.66 -1.41
C ILE A 206 -7.15 6.80 -0.34
N ASN A 207 -6.60 5.68 -0.77
CA ASN A 207 -5.67 4.91 0.05
C ASN A 207 -4.27 5.53 -0.02
N ARG A 208 -4.00 6.45 0.90
CA ARG A 208 -2.73 7.20 1.02
C ARG A 208 -1.51 6.31 1.21
N ALA A 209 -1.69 5.05 1.63
CA ALA A 209 -0.58 4.11 1.77
C ALA A 209 0.02 3.68 0.42
N ILE A 210 -0.79 3.68 -0.65
CA ILE A 210 -0.42 3.11 -1.95
C ILE A 210 -0.80 3.94 -3.17
N GLN A 211 -1.77 4.85 -3.09
CA GLN A 211 -2.30 5.58 -4.26
C GLN A 211 -1.69 6.96 -4.46
N ASP A 212 -1.07 7.53 -3.42
CA ASP A 212 -0.40 8.82 -3.47
C ASP A 212 1.08 8.66 -3.10
N THR A 213 1.89 9.61 -3.58
CA THR A 213 3.30 9.72 -3.23
C THR A 213 3.56 11.04 -2.52
N TYR A 214 4.55 11.03 -1.61
CA TYR A 214 4.93 12.19 -0.82
C TYR A 214 6.44 12.28 -0.68
N ALA A 215 6.95 13.49 -0.47
CA ALA A 215 8.36 13.67 -0.14
C ALA A 215 8.72 12.89 1.14
N PRO A 216 9.67 11.94 1.10
CA PRO A 216 10.02 11.11 2.25
C PRO A 216 10.82 11.87 3.32
N GLY A 217 11.45 12.99 2.94
CA GLY A 217 12.37 13.73 3.80
C GLY A 217 13.49 12.82 4.34
N SER A 218 13.89 13.07 5.60
CA SER A 218 15.05 12.39 6.19
C SER A 218 14.96 10.87 6.35
N THR A 219 13.83 10.22 6.04
CA THR A 219 13.80 8.74 5.93
C THR A 219 14.58 8.25 4.71
N PHE A 220 14.64 9.03 3.63
CA PHE A 220 15.41 8.70 2.42
C PHE A 220 16.92 8.65 2.66
N LYS A 221 17.41 9.28 3.73
CA LYS A 221 18.81 9.18 4.15
C LYS A 221 19.25 7.74 4.41
N VAL A 222 18.34 6.83 4.71
CA VAL A 222 18.66 5.39 4.80
C VAL A 222 19.12 4.84 3.44
N ILE A 223 18.47 5.23 2.34
CA ILE A 223 18.88 4.86 0.97
C ILE A 223 20.21 5.55 0.63
N THR A 224 20.38 6.82 0.97
CA THR A 224 21.64 7.54 0.74
C THR A 224 22.81 6.90 1.52
N SER A 225 22.61 6.51 2.78
CA SER A 225 23.61 5.75 3.56
C SER A 225 23.90 4.39 2.94
N ALA A 226 22.87 3.69 2.49
CA ALA A 226 23.02 2.39 1.82
C ALA A 226 23.90 2.50 0.56
N ALA A 227 23.66 3.53 -0.25
CA ALA A 227 24.45 3.79 -1.46
C ALA A 227 25.91 4.04 -1.08
N TYR A 228 26.15 4.95 -0.15
CA TYR A 228 27.49 5.37 0.25
C TYR A 228 28.32 4.23 0.85
N LEU A 229 27.70 3.40 1.69
CA LEU A 229 28.33 2.21 2.27
C LEU A 229 28.59 1.10 1.24
N SER A 230 27.75 0.99 0.21
CA SER A 230 27.88 -0.07 -0.80
C SER A 230 28.93 0.23 -1.88
N GLU A 231 29.38 1.48 -2.00
CA GLU A 231 30.41 1.85 -2.98
C GLU A 231 31.83 1.46 -2.59
N ASP A 232 32.10 1.33 -1.29
CA ASP A 232 33.43 1.05 -0.76
C ASP A 232 33.32 0.23 0.51
N GLU A 233 33.73 -1.04 0.41
CA GLU A 233 33.66 -2.02 1.50
C GLU A 233 34.50 -1.62 2.73
N SER A 234 35.46 -0.70 2.57
CA SER A 234 36.24 -0.18 3.70
C SER A 234 35.45 0.79 4.58
N ARG A 235 34.30 1.27 4.11
CA ARG A 235 33.42 2.18 4.86
C ARG A 235 32.62 1.42 5.90
N ASP A 236 32.50 2.04 7.06
CA ASP A 236 31.79 1.54 8.23
C ASP A 236 31.04 2.67 8.94
N VAL A 237 30.41 2.35 10.07
CA VAL A 237 29.65 3.34 10.86
C VAL A 237 30.51 4.49 11.40
N ASN A 238 31.83 4.32 11.50
CA ASN A 238 32.79 5.32 12.00
C ASN A 238 33.39 6.16 10.87
N THR A 239 33.15 5.80 9.61
CA THR A 239 33.61 6.56 8.46
C THR A 239 33.14 8.00 8.56
N THR A 240 34.08 8.94 8.45
CA THR A 240 33.79 10.36 8.63
C THR A 240 33.51 11.05 7.30
N VAL A 241 32.48 11.89 7.27
CA VAL A 241 32.11 12.71 6.12
C VAL A 241 32.07 14.19 6.50
N ASP A 242 32.28 15.07 5.52
CA ASP A 242 32.15 16.52 5.73
C ASP A 242 30.68 16.89 5.96
N ALA A 243 30.44 17.59 7.06
CA ALA A 243 29.14 18.02 7.54
C ALA A 243 29.19 19.50 7.96
N PRO A 244 29.52 20.43 7.02
CA PRO A 244 29.56 21.85 7.34
C PRO A 244 28.18 22.34 7.80
N ASP A 245 28.12 23.44 8.54
CA ASP A 245 26.84 24.01 8.99
C ASP A 245 25.94 24.43 7.82
N VAL A 246 26.58 24.85 6.72
CA VAL A 246 25.95 25.14 5.44
C VAL A 246 26.79 24.50 4.34
N LEU A 247 26.20 23.54 3.61
CA LEU A 247 26.85 22.94 2.44
C LEU A 247 26.67 23.89 1.23
N PRO A 248 27.75 24.45 0.67
CA PRO A 248 27.67 25.23 -0.55
C PRO A 248 27.21 24.35 -1.72
N LEU A 249 26.20 24.81 -2.45
CA LEU A 249 25.69 24.09 -3.62
C LEU A 249 26.23 24.73 -4.90
N PRO A 250 26.85 23.96 -5.82
CA PRO A 250 27.41 24.49 -7.05
C PRO A 250 26.36 25.22 -7.90
N GLY A 251 26.72 26.39 -8.46
CA GLY A 251 25.85 27.14 -9.36
C GLY A 251 24.74 27.96 -8.66
N THR A 252 24.76 28.06 -7.32
CA THR A 252 23.77 28.83 -6.56
C THR A 252 24.42 29.57 -5.37
N THR A 253 23.80 30.66 -4.92
CA THR A 253 24.20 31.39 -3.69
C THR A 253 23.52 30.86 -2.42
N ILE A 254 22.58 29.92 -2.57
CA ILE A 254 21.84 29.27 -1.49
C ILE A 254 22.48 27.90 -1.21
N GLY A 255 22.95 27.71 0.02
CA GLY A 255 23.46 26.42 0.48
C GLY A 255 22.38 25.55 1.14
N LEU A 256 22.65 24.24 1.22
CA LEU A 256 21.84 23.31 2.01
C LEU A 256 22.18 23.47 3.49
N ARG A 257 21.15 23.56 4.34
CA ARG A 257 21.30 23.75 5.78
C ARG A 257 20.79 22.53 6.54
N ASN A 258 21.33 22.32 7.74
CA ASN A 258 20.73 21.41 8.71
C ASN A 258 19.40 21.98 9.24
N TYR A 259 18.61 21.10 9.84
CA TYR A 259 17.36 21.48 10.49
C TYR A 259 17.60 22.59 11.51
N HIS A 260 16.76 23.63 11.49
CA HIS A 260 16.89 24.83 12.34
C HIS A 260 18.28 25.52 12.33
N GLY A 261 19.12 25.25 11.32
CA GLY A 261 20.48 25.80 11.25
C GLY A 261 21.44 25.20 12.28
N GLU A 262 21.14 24.02 12.82
CA GLU A 262 22.01 23.32 13.77
C GLU A 262 23.36 22.93 13.16
N SER A 263 24.37 22.80 14.01
CA SER A 263 25.70 22.34 13.60
C SER A 263 25.83 20.84 13.80
N CYS A 264 26.52 20.18 12.88
CA CYS A 264 26.95 18.79 12.98
C CYS A 264 28.44 18.64 13.33
N GLY A 265 29.08 19.73 13.78
CA GLY A 265 30.50 19.73 14.16
C GLY A 265 31.47 19.83 12.99
N GLY A 266 31.01 20.15 11.78
CA GLY A 266 31.83 20.30 10.57
C GLY A 266 32.23 18.98 9.90
N ARG A 267 32.41 17.92 10.69
CA ARG A 267 32.57 16.52 10.24
C ARG A 267 31.82 15.61 11.20
N ALA A 268 31.23 14.55 10.67
CA ALA A 268 30.51 13.56 11.48
C ALA A 268 30.82 12.15 10.99
N THR A 269 30.80 11.17 11.90
CA THR A 269 30.75 9.76 11.50
C THR A 269 29.41 9.47 10.81
N LEU A 270 29.33 8.42 10.00
CA LEU A 270 28.05 8.00 9.40
C LEU A 270 27.00 7.71 10.49
N LEU A 271 27.43 7.09 11.60
CA LEU A 271 26.59 6.84 12.78
C LEU A 271 25.99 8.14 13.33
N ASP A 272 26.82 9.12 13.63
CA ASP A 272 26.39 10.40 14.20
C ASP A 272 25.51 11.17 13.21
N ALA A 273 25.95 11.23 11.95
CA ALA A 273 25.22 11.93 10.88
C ALA A 273 23.80 11.39 10.71
N LEU A 274 23.59 10.06 10.75
CA LEU A 274 22.24 9.49 10.71
C LEU A 274 21.49 9.71 12.04
N THR A 275 22.16 9.54 13.18
CA THR A 275 21.59 9.67 14.55
C THR A 275 20.94 11.03 14.76
N ILE A 276 21.66 12.11 14.47
CA ILE A 276 21.15 13.50 14.58
C ILE A 276 20.62 14.05 13.25
N SER A 277 20.60 13.22 12.20
CA SER A 277 19.97 13.53 10.91
C SER A 277 20.56 14.75 10.17
N CYS A 278 21.89 14.86 10.11
CA CYS A 278 22.65 15.95 9.50
C CYS A 278 22.44 16.11 7.98
N ASN A 279 21.60 17.04 7.53
CA ASN A 279 21.34 17.27 6.10
C ASN A 279 22.62 17.47 5.27
N THR A 280 23.56 18.25 5.78
CA THR A 280 24.76 18.63 5.02
C THR A 280 25.68 17.43 4.75
N ALA A 281 25.83 16.51 5.72
CA ALA A 281 26.55 15.25 5.53
C ALA A 281 25.98 14.42 4.36
N PHE A 282 24.65 14.28 4.30
CA PHE A 282 23.97 13.51 3.25
C PHE A 282 24.01 14.22 1.88
N GLY A 283 23.96 15.55 1.87
CA GLY A 283 24.21 16.34 0.67
C GLY A 283 25.63 16.13 0.15
N THR A 284 26.64 16.15 1.02
CA THR A 284 28.04 15.88 0.68
C THR A 284 28.20 14.49 0.07
N MET A 285 27.68 13.44 0.74
CA MET A 285 27.75 12.06 0.24
C MET A 285 27.17 11.96 -1.17
N ALA A 286 26.00 12.53 -1.43
CA ALA A 286 25.40 12.44 -2.76
C ALA A 286 26.17 13.22 -3.83
N LEU A 287 26.77 14.37 -3.48
CA LEU A 287 27.63 15.12 -4.41
C LEU A 287 28.92 14.35 -4.76
N GLU A 288 29.41 13.50 -3.84
CA GLU A 288 30.55 12.61 -4.06
C GLU A 288 30.18 11.43 -4.96
N MET A 289 29.07 10.73 -4.66
CA MET A 289 28.62 9.53 -5.39
C MET A 289 28.03 9.83 -6.79
N GLY A 290 27.35 10.97 -6.94
CA GLY A 290 26.58 11.29 -8.13
C GLY A 290 25.16 10.70 -8.15
N TYR A 291 24.33 11.17 -9.09
CA TYR A 291 22.91 10.81 -9.19
C TYR A 291 22.72 9.33 -9.53
N ASP A 292 23.48 8.79 -10.49
CA ASP A 292 23.30 7.43 -10.99
C ASP A 292 23.41 6.38 -9.88
N LYS A 293 24.36 6.56 -8.97
CA LYS A 293 24.58 5.65 -7.84
C LYS A 293 23.47 5.72 -6.81
N LEU A 294 22.97 6.93 -6.52
CA LEU A 294 21.82 7.11 -5.65
C LEU A 294 20.55 6.50 -6.27
N ASN A 295 20.36 6.68 -7.58
CA ASN A 295 19.24 6.13 -8.33
C ASN A 295 19.28 4.60 -8.41
N GLU A 296 20.46 4.02 -8.70
CA GLU A 296 20.69 2.58 -8.70
C GLU A 296 20.34 1.99 -7.34
N GLN A 297 20.83 2.60 -6.25
CA GLN A 297 20.53 2.12 -4.90
C GLN A 297 19.04 2.22 -4.56
N ALA A 298 18.38 3.33 -4.92
CA ALA A 298 16.94 3.47 -4.72
C ALA A 298 16.16 2.39 -5.48
N ALA A 299 16.56 2.09 -6.72
CA ALA A 299 15.96 1.04 -7.53
C ALA A 299 16.10 -0.36 -6.89
N LYS A 300 17.25 -0.67 -6.27
CA LYS A 300 17.42 -1.94 -5.55
C LYS A 300 16.53 -2.05 -4.30
N PHE A 301 16.03 -0.94 -3.75
CA PHE A 301 14.96 -0.92 -2.73
C PHE A 301 13.53 -1.00 -3.31
N GLY A 302 13.39 -1.16 -4.63
CA GLY A 302 12.10 -1.24 -5.32
C GLY A 302 11.51 0.12 -5.73
N ILE A 303 12.24 1.23 -5.56
CA ILE A 303 11.80 2.54 -6.07
C ILE A 303 11.88 2.55 -7.60
N GLY A 304 10.92 3.17 -8.28
CA GLY A 304 10.81 3.14 -9.73
C GLY A 304 10.22 1.84 -10.29
N THR A 305 9.94 0.83 -9.45
CA THR A 305 9.22 -0.39 -9.86
C THR A 305 7.72 -0.20 -9.68
N GLN A 306 6.94 -0.57 -10.70
CA GLN A 306 5.48 -0.62 -10.61
C GLN A 306 5.06 -1.86 -9.82
N LEU A 307 4.35 -1.66 -8.70
CA LEU A 307 3.91 -2.73 -7.81
C LEU A 307 2.38 -2.92 -7.87
N ALA A 308 1.93 -4.10 -7.46
CA ALA A 308 0.53 -4.42 -7.23
C ALA A 308 0.40 -5.39 -6.04
N ILE A 309 -0.60 -5.16 -5.19
CA ILE A 309 -0.85 -5.95 -3.96
C ILE A 309 -2.31 -6.34 -3.81
N PRO A 310 -2.80 -7.27 -4.63
CA PRO A 310 -3.56 -7.04 -5.89
C PRO A 310 -4.10 -5.63 -6.24
N LEU A 311 -4.01 -4.64 -5.35
CA LEU A 311 -4.33 -3.24 -5.62
C LEU A 311 -3.16 -2.54 -6.34
N SER A 312 -3.45 -1.66 -7.29
CA SER A 312 -2.40 -0.87 -7.95
C SER A 312 -1.70 0.05 -6.94
N VAL A 313 -0.38 0.07 -6.97
CA VAL A 313 0.46 0.95 -6.14
C VAL A 313 1.06 2.02 -7.05
N THR A 314 0.87 3.30 -6.71
CA THR A 314 1.49 4.41 -7.42
C THR A 314 3.01 4.28 -7.36
N LYS A 315 3.67 4.42 -8.51
CA LYS A 315 5.11 4.28 -8.63
C LYS A 315 5.83 5.43 -7.90
N SER A 316 6.69 5.09 -6.94
CA SER A 316 7.63 6.05 -6.34
C SER A 316 8.81 6.33 -7.25
N ASP A 317 9.41 7.52 -7.13
CA ASP A 317 10.50 8.00 -7.99
C ASP A 317 11.36 9.03 -7.23
N ILE A 318 12.66 9.10 -7.51
CA ILE A 318 13.55 10.07 -6.85
C ILE A 318 13.62 11.43 -7.58
N GLY A 319 12.92 11.55 -8.70
CA GLY A 319 12.97 12.69 -9.62
C GLY A 319 14.04 12.51 -10.70
N PRO A 320 14.02 13.32 -11.77
CA PRO A 320 15.06 13.27 -12.81
C PRO A 320 16.43 13.78 -12.29
N ASP A 321 17.51 13.38 -12.97
CA ASP A 321 18.79 14.07 -12.83
C ASP A 321 18.70 15.47 -13.47
N VAL A 322 18.99 16.50 -12.69
CA VAL A 322 18.83 17.90 -13.10
C VAL A 322 20.14 18.65 -12.93
N ASP A 323 20.61 18.75 -11.69
CA ASP A 323 21.84 19.43 -11.32
C ASP A 323 22.31 18.99 -9.93
N LYS A 324 23.53 19.40 -9.57
CA LYS A 324 24.14 19.12 -8.27
C LYS A 324 23.31 19.63 -7.06
N PRO A 325 22.76 20.86 -7.08
CA PRO A 325 21.83 21.32 -6.04
C PRO A 325 20.59 20.43 -5.85
N ALA A 326 20.00 19.94 -6.95
CA ALA A 326 18.84 19.05 -6.90
C ALA A 326 19.22 17.68 -6.36
N LEU A 327 20.39 17.14 -6.74
CA LEU A 327 20.93 15.89 -6.20
C LEU A 327 21.12 15.96 -4.68
N ALA A 328 21.75 17.02 -4.18
CA ALA A 328 21.96 17.21 -2.75
C ALA A 328 20.64 17.27 -1.95
N GLN A 329 19.59 17.87 -2.53
CA GLN A 329 18.25 17.88 -1.93
C GLN A 329 17.55 16.52 -2.03
N THR A 330 17.72 15.82 -3.15
CA THR A 330 17.17 14.48 -3.38
C THR A 330 17.70 13.49 -2.34
N ALA A 331 18.99 13.59 -2.02
CA ALA A 331 19.69 12.77 -1.02
C ALA A 331 19.14 12.90 0.42
N ILE A 332 18.43 13.97 0.72
CA ILE A 332 17.74 14.18 2.00
C ILE A 332 16.22 14.00 1.89
N GLY A 333 15.73 13.47 0.78
CA GLY A 333 14.33 13.17 0.53
C GLY A 333 13.46 14.37 0.17
N GLN A 334 14.06 15.43 -0.39
CA GLN A 334 13.37 16.65 -0.82
C GLN A 334 13.33 16.76 -2.36
N ARG A 335 12.88 17.93 -2.86
CA ARG A 335 12.78 18.26 -4.29
C ARG A 335 11.75 17.40 -5.01
N SER A 336 12.19 16.53 -5.92
CA SER A 336 11.33 15.71 -6.78
C SER A 336 11.16 14.29 -6.25
N ASN A 337 11.76 13.99 -5.09
CA ASN A 337 11.66 12.70 -4.43
C ASN A 337 10.22 12.47 -3.93
N GLN A 338 9.58 11.40 -4.41
CA GLN A 338 8.17 11.11 -4.17
C GLN A 338 7.98 9.62 -3.89
N MET A 339 7.52 9.30 -2.67
CA MET A 339 7.45 7.94 -2.14
C MET A 339 6.07 7.57 -1.61
N THR A 340 5.61 6.36 -1.89
CA THR A 340 4.45 5.77 -1.18
C THR A 340 4.89 5.30 0.21
N PRO A 341 4.00 5.36 1.23
CA PRO A 341 4.25 4.74 2.53
C PRO A 341 4.58 3.25 2.44
N LEU A 342 3.96 2.51 1.50
CA LEU A 342 4.29 1.10 1.26
C LEU A 342 5.76 0.92 0.86
N GLN A 343 6.26 1.69 -0.10
CA GLN A 343 7.66 1.56 -0.53
C GLN A 343 8.64 2.03 0.56
N MET A 344 8.29 3.01 1.39
CA MET A 344 9.10 3.36 2.56
C MET A 344 9.11 2.26 3.64
N ALA A 345 8.03 1.51 3.80
CA ALA A 345 8.02 0.32 4.66
C ALA A 345 8.89 -0.80 4.07
N MET A 346 8.91 -0.95 2.74
CA MET A 346 9.81 -1.89 2.05
C MET A 346 11.29 -1.53 2.24
N VAL A 347 11.65 -0.25 2.29
CA VAL A 347 13.03 0.18 2.62
C VAL A 347 13.45 -0.31 4.01
N ALA A 348 12.61 -0.08 5.02
CA ALA A 348 12.87 -0.57 6.37
C ALA A 348 12.89 -2.12 6.42
N ALA A 349 11.98 -2.79 5.71
CA ALA A 349 11.93 -4.24 5.61
C ALA A 349 13.19 -4.81 4.94
N GLY A 350 13.71 -4.17 3.90
CA GLY A 350 14.94 -4.58 3.22
C GLY A 350 16.14 -4.53 4.14
N VAL A 351 16.32 -3.44 4.90
CA VAL A 351 17.38 -3.34 5.92
C VAL A 351 17.19 -4.41 7.01
N ALA A 352 15.96 -4.59 7.48
CA ALA A 352 15.62 -5.58 8.50
C ALA A 352 15.87 -7.03 8.05
N ASN A 353 15.75 -7.30 6.75
CA ASN A 353 15.90 -8.64 6.16
C ASN A 353 17.27 -8.82 5.50
N GLN A 354 18.33 -8.29 6.14
CA GLN A 354 19.73 -8.44 5.71
C GLN A 354 19.98 -7.99 4.25
N GLY A 355 19.26 -6.94 3.83
CA GLY A 355 19.36 -6.36 2.49
C GLY A 355 18.38 -6.94 1.47
N LYS A 356 17.67 -8.04 1.78
CA LYS A 356 16.72 -8.66 0.86
C LYS A 356 15.36 -7.97 0.92
N VAL A 357 14.91 -7.39 -0.20
CA VAL A 357 13.60 -6.77 -0.31
C VAL A 357 12.62 -7.81 -0.83
N MET A 358 11.62 -8.15 -0.02
CA MET A 358 10.56 -9.08 -0.43
C MET A 358 9.49 -8.35 -1.23
N LYS A 359 8.91 -9.03 -2.22
CA LYS A 359 7.74 -8.54 -2.93
C LYS A 359 6.54 -8.53 -1.97
N PRO A 360 5.91 -7.36 -1.74
CA PRO A 360 4.84 -7.29 -0.77
C PRO A 360 3.59 -8.02 -1.27
N TYR A 361 2.84 -8.63 -0.37
CA TYR A 361 1.57 -9.28 -0.70
C TYR A 361 0.53 -9.08 0.40
N LEU A 362 -0.75 -9.02 -0.01
CA LEU A 362 -1.89 -8.72 0.86
C LEU A 362 -2.87 -9.88 1.00
N VAL A 363 -3.06 -10.65 -0.08
CA VAL A 363 -3.88 -11.88 -0.06
C VAL A 363 -2.99 -13.02 0.40
N ASN A 364 -3.32 -13.61 1.55
CA ASN A 364 -2.63 -14.76 2.10
C ASN A 364 -3.04 -16.04 1.37
N LYS A 365 -4.35 -16.25 1.21
CA LYS A 365 -4.91 -17.39 0.48
C LYS A 365 -6.35 -17.17 0.05
N ILE A 366 -6.77 -17.96 -0.94
CA ILE A 366 -8.14 -18.07 -1.41
C ILE A 366 -8.66 -19.46 -1.02
N VAL A 367 -9.82 -19.50 -0.36
CA VAL A 367 -10.40 -20.74 0.17
C VAL A 367 -11.77 -20.95 -0.46
N SER A 368 -12.00 -22.14 -1.01
CA SER A 368 -13.29 -22.55 -1.55
C SER A 368 -14.35 -22.51 -0.44
N PRO A 369 -15.64 -22.37 -0.78
CA PRO A 369 -16.69 -22.44 0.24
C PRO A 369 -16.82 -23.82 0.95
N ASP A 370 -16.08 -24.85 0.52
CA ASP A 370 -16.00 -26.16 1.19
C ASP A 370 -14.79 -26.28 2.13
N GLY A 371 -13.90 -25.27 2.14
CA GLY A 371 -12.72 -25.21 3.00
C GLY A 371 -11.40 -25.57 2.30
N ASP A 372 -11.45 -25.98 1.02
CA ASP A 372 -10.25 -26.30 0.25
C ASP A 372 -9.48 -25.04 -0.15
N GLU A 373 -8.16 -25.06 -0.04
CA GLU A 373 -7.31 -23.97 -0.53
C GLU A 373 -7.23 -24.02 -2.06
N ILE A 374 -7.60 -22.91 -2.71
CA ILE A 374 -7.58 -22.74 -4.17
C ILE A 374 -6.26 -22.12 -4.61
N ASP A 375 -5.81 -21.10 -3.88
CA ASP A 375 -4.59 -20.36 -4.15
C ASP A 375 -3.98 -19.85 -2.84
N SER A 376 -2.66 -19.71 -2.81
CA SER A 376 -1.92 -19.18 -1.66
C SER A 376 -0.71 -18.36 -2.07
N ALA A 377 -0.40 -17.39 -1.21
CA ALA A 377 0.70 -16.48 -1.41
C ALA A 377 2.03 -17.23 -1.52
N ARG A 378 2.84 -16.80 -2.49
CA ARG A 378 4.22 -17.26 -2.65
C ARG A 378 5.15 -16.14 -2.22
N GLN A 379 6.07 -16.47 -1.33
CA GLN A 379 7.11 -15.53 -0.90
C GLN A 379 8.13 -15.40 -2.02
N GLU A 380 8.28 -14.19 -2.53
CA GLU A 380 9.17 -13.89 -3.65
C GLU A 380 10.10 -12.74 -3.25
N GLU A 381 11.40 -12.94 -3.47
CA GLU A 381 12.38 -11.86 -3.35
C GLU A 381 12.21 -10.92 -4.55
N LEU A 382 12.05 -9.61 -4.29
CA LEU A 382 11.99 -8.59 -5.32
C LEU A 382 13.40 -8.23 -5.81
N SER A 383 14.31 -8.04 -4.86
CA SER A 383 15.69 -7.60 -5.10
C SER A 383 16.57 -7.78 -3.87
N GLU A 384 17.87 -7.74 -4.08
CA GLU A 384 18.86 -7.53 -3.02
C GLU A 384 19.30 -6.05 -3.05
N ALA A 385 18.91 -5.30 -2.01
CA ALA A 385 19.21 -3.88 -1.88
C ALA A 385 20.67 -3.63 -1.51
N VAL A 386 21.17 -4.36 -0.52
CA VAL A 386 22.51 -4.21 0.04
C VAL A 386 23.02 -5.58 0.50
N SER A 387 24.32 -5.70 0.72
CA SER A 387 24.87 -6.90 1.35
C SER A 387 24.42 -7.01 2.82
N PRO A 388 24.48 -8.21 3.43
CA PRO A 388 24.20 -8.37 4.85
C PRO A 388 25.09 -7.51 5.77
N ASP A 389 26.35 -7.28 5.40
CA ASP A 389 27.27 -6.41 6.15
C ASP A 389 26.81 -4.94 6.13
N VAL A 390 26.42 -4.42 4.96
CA VAL A 390 25.87 -3.06 4.85
C VAL A 390 24.52 -2.96 5.57
N ALA A 391 23.67 -3.99 5.49
CA ALA A 391 22.42 -4.03 6.25
C ALA A 391 22.65 -3.98 7.77
N ASP A 392 23.67 -4.66 8.28
CA ASP A 392 24.05 -4.65 9.69
C ASP A 392 24.58 -3.28 10.15
N LYS A 393 25.38 -2.61 9.32
CA LYS A 393 25.83 -1.22 9.54
C LYS A 393 24.63 -0.26 9.58
N LEU A 394 23.71 -0.38 8.62
CA LEU A 394 22.47 0.42 8.60
C LEU A 394 21.59 0.15 9.82
N ARG A 395 21.44 -1.11 10.23
CA ARG A 395 20.73 -1.49 11.46
C ARG A 395 21.33 -0.78 12.67
N GLN A 396 22.66 -0.84 12.85
CA GLN A 396 23.33 -0.17 13.96
C GLN A 396 23.06 1.34 13.95
N MET A 397 23.16 1.97 12.78
CA MET A 397 22.90 3.40 12.63
C MET A 397 21.44 3.75 12.97
N MET A 398 20.48 2.96 12.50
CA MET A 398 19.05 3.14 12.77
C MET A 398 18.66 2.86 14.23
N VAL A 399 19.34 1.92 14.91
CA VAL A 399 19.20 1.72 16.36
C VAL A 399 19.65 2.95 17.13
N SER A 400 20.80 3.55 16.73
CA SER A 400 21.29 4.78 17.38
C SER A 400 20.34 5.96 17.22
N VAL A 401 19.65 6.09 16.08
CA VAL A 401 18.60 7.12 15.91
C VAL A 401 17.50 7.01 16.97
N VAL A 402 17.10 5.78 17.32
CA VAL A 402 16.04 5.53 18.31
C VAL A 402 16.56 5.66 19.73
N GLN A 403 17.78 5.19 20.02
CA GLN A 403 18.35 5.24 21.36
C GLN A 403 18.85 6.64 21.74
N ASN A 404 19.59 7.27 20.84
CA ASN A 404 20.38 8.48 21.11
C ASN A 404 19.85 9.71 20.35
N GLY A 405 19.12 9.50 19.25
CA GLY A 405 18.74 10.55 18.31
C GLY A 405 17.28 10.98 18.35
N THR A 406 16.74 11.26 17.17
CA THR A 406 15.41 11.85 16.96
C THR A 406 14.24 10.86 17.10
N GLY A 407 14.51 9.56 17.15
CA GLY A 407 13.50 8.49 17.13
C GLY A 407 13.07 7.95 18.50
N LYS A 408 13.44 8.61 19.60
CA LYS A 408 13.27 8.08 20.98
C LYS A 408 11.86 7.63 21.33
N ALA A 409 10.83 8.29 20.79
CA ALA A 409 9.44 7.93 21.06
C ALA A 409 8.99 6.59 20.44
N ALA A 410 9.85 5.95 19.63
CA ALA A 410 9.61 4.61 19.08
C ALA A 410 10.13 3.46 19.96
N GLN A 411 10.81 3.75 21.08
CA GLN A 411 11.42 2.73 21.94
C GLN A 411 10.38 1.81 22.57
N LEU A 412 10.61 0.50 22.49
CA LEU A 412 9.78 -0.53 23.11
C LEU A 412 10.48 -1.11 24.35
N PRO A 413 9.76 -1.36 25.47
CA PRO A 413 10.36 -1.99 26.64
C PRO A 413 10.95 -3.37 26.34
N GLY A 414 12.25 -3.55 26.58
CA GLY A 414 12.94 -4.84 26.39
C GLY A 414 13.13 -5.27 24.94
N ILE A 415 12.79 -4.44 23.96
CA ILE A 415 12.89 -4.74 22.53
C ILE A 415 13.70 -3.64 21.84
N THR A 416 14.82 -4.00 21.21
CA THR A 416 15.61 -3.04 20.43
C THR A 416 14.82 -2.64 19.18
N VAL A 417 14.69 -1.34 18.95
CA VAL A 417 14.03 -0.78 17.77
C VAL A 417 15.05 -0.04 16.92
N ALA A 418 15.04 -0.31 15.62
CA ALA A 418 15.80 0.44 14.62
C ALA A 418 14.84 1.35 13.86
N GLY A 419 15.16 2.63 13.67
CA GLY A 419 14.28 3.53 12.93
C GLY A 419 14.93 4.80 12.41
N LYS A 420 14.15 5.56 11.64
CA LYS A 420 14.54 6.87 11.13
C LYS A 420 13.32 7.80 11.05
N THR A 421 13.45 8.98 11.64
CA THR A 421 12.49 10.07 11.45
C THR A 421 12.70 10.76 10.11
N GLY A 422 11.61 11.21 9.51
CA GLY A 422 11.59 12.14 8.39
C GLY A 422 10.72 13.35 8.72
N THR A 423 11.20 14.51 8.33
CA THR A 423 10.40 15.74 8.25
C THR A 423 10.61 16.25 6.83
N ALA A 424 9.54 16.29 6.04
CA ALA A 424 9.59 16.77 4.66
C ALA A 424 8.95 18.15 4.60
N GLU A 425 9.74 19.16 4.26
CA GLU A 425 9.24 20.52 4.12
C GLU A 425 8.26 20.59 2.95
N THR A 426 7.19 21.35 3.15
CA THR A 426 6.17 21.60 2.13
C THR A 426 6.32 23.04 1.63
N ALA A 427 5.27 23.62 1.02
CA ALA A 427 5.30 25.01 0.59
C ALA A 427 5.62 25.96 1.75
N LYS A 428 6.29 27.10 1.46
CA LYS A 428 6.68 28.08 2.48
C LYS A 428 5.48 28.50 3.34
N GLY A 429 5.60 28.33 4.66
CA GLY A 429 4.55 28.66 5.63
C GLY A 429 3.51 27.55 5.86
N GLN A 430 3.66 26.39 5.21
CA GLN A 430 2.87 25.19 5.49
C GLN A 430 3.63 24.27 6.44
N ALA A 431 2.89 23.48 7.23
CA ALA A 431 3.52 22.49 8.11
C ALA A 431 4.23 21.41 7.28
N SER A 432 5.30 20.84 7.84
CA SER A 432 6.01 19.72 7.22
C SER A 432 5.20 18.43 7.34
N HIS A 433 5.43 17.50 6.43
CA HIS A 433 4.97 16.12 6.61
C HIS A 433 5.86 15.40 7.63
N ALA A 434 5.24 14.58 8.47
CA ALA A 434 5.93 13.78 9.47
C ALA A 434 6.01 12.33 8.99
N TRP A 435 7.22 11.78 9.00
CA TRP A 435 7.52 10.42 8.60
C TRP A 435 8.27 9.69 9.72
N PHE A 436 8.03 8.38 9.81
CA PHE A 436 8.89 7.49 10.55
C PHE A 436 8.92 6.13 9.89
N ILE A 437 10.11 5.59 9.64
CA ILE A 437 10.28 4.20 9.25
C ILE A 437 11.03 3.47 10.36
N ALA A 438 10.65 2.23 10.65
CA ALA A 438 11.30 1.43 11.68
C ALA A 438 11.12 -0.05 11.47
N PHE A 439 11.87 -0.85 12.23
CA PHE A 439 11.65 -2.28 12.37
C PHE A 439 12.04 -2.75 13.77
N ALA A 440 11.40 -3.84 14.20
CA ALA A 440 11.60 -4.43 15.52
C ALA A 440 11.27 -5.94 15.56
N PRO A 441 11.88 -6.68 16.51
CA PRO A 441 13.14 -6.36 17.18
C PRO A 441 14.28 -6.17 16.17
N ALA A 442 15.29 -5.36 16.47
CA ALA A 442 16.36 -5.09 15.51
C ALA A 442 17.17 -6.34 15.14
N GLU A 443 17.33 -7.28 16.09
CA GLU A 443 18.16 -8.47 15.98
C GLU A 443 17.46 -9.65 15.28
N ASP A 444 16.14 -9.78 15.43
CA ASP A 444 15.31 -10.76 14.70
C ASP A 444 13.99 -10.11 14.27
N PRO A 445 14.01 -9.26 13.22
CA PRO A 445 12.87 -8.43 12.86
C PRO A 445 11.64 -9.23 12.48
N LYS A 446 10.51 -8.90 13.12
CA LYS A 446 9.17 -9.46 12.83
C LYS A 446 8.27 -8.47 12.12
N VAL A 447 8.57 -7.18 12.25
CA VAL A 447 7.78 -6.10 11.66
C VAL A 447 8.69 -4.97 11.22
N ALA A 448 8.44 -4.45 10.02
CA ALA A 448 8.92 -3.16 9.55
C ALA A 448 7.71 -2.26 9.29
N VAL A 449 7.77 -1.02 9.73
CA VAL A 449 6.66 -0.06 9.68
C VAL A 449 7.08 1.23 8.99
N ALA A 450 6.17 1.83 8.22
CA ALA A 450 6.24 3.21 7.80
C ALA A 450 4.97 3.94 8.24
N VAL A 451 5.16 5.06 8.92
CA VAL A 451 4.10 5.98 9.32
C VAL A 451 4.30 7.28 8.56
N PHE A 452 3.25 7.71 7.87
CA PHE A 452 3.15 9.00 7.22
C PHE A 452 2.00 9.79 7.86
N VAL A 453 2.29 11.00 8.28
CA VAL A 453 1.28 11.95 8.73
C VAL A 453 1.40 13.21 7.90
N GLU A 454 0.36 13.48 7.12
CA GLU A 454 0.25 14.66 6.28
C GLU A 454 0.24 15.91 7.16
N SER A 455 0.71 17.01 6.59
CA SER A 455 0.76 18.28 7.29
C SER A 455 -0.65 18.77 7.61
N GLY A 456 -0.81 19.37 8.80
CA GLY A 456 -2.04 20.07 9.19
C GLY A 456 -2.00 21.55 8.79
N SER A 457 -3.16 22.20 8.74
CA SER A 457 -3.26 23.66 8.64
C SER A 457 -2.75 24.30 9.93
N ALA A 458 -1.70 25.13 9.81
CA ALA A 458 -1.12 26.05 10.80
C ALA A 458 -1.13 25.59 12.29
N GLY A 459 0.00 25.06 12.76
CA GLY A 459 0.25 24.87 14.19
C GLY A 459 1.34 23.85 14.51
N ASN A 460 2.47 24.35 15.01
CA ASN A 460 3.59 23.71 15.74
C ASN A 460 4.37 22.56 15.05
N ASP A 461 5.66 22.52 15.37
CA ASP A 461 6.72 21.62 14.86
C ASP A 461 6.36 20.12 14.91
N ALA A 462 5.52 19.67 13.98
CA ALA A 462 5.19 18.28 13.78
C ALA A 462 6.36 17.56 13.10
N THR A 463 7.37 17.20 13.88
CA THR A 463 8.46 16.36 13.40
C THR A 463 8.03 14.89 13.35
N GLY A 464 8.69 14.10 12.51
CA GLY A 464 8.52 12.65 12.48
C GLY A 464 8.67 11.98 13.86
N GLY A 465 9.57 12.51 14.71
CA GLY A 465 9.82 11.97 16.06
C GLY A 465 8.69 12.25 17.05
N ALA A 466 7.99 13.37 16.94
CA ALA A 466 6.93 13.73 17.87
C ALA A 466 5.57 13.12 17.51
N VAL A 467 5.32 12.89 16.21
CA VAL A 467 3.99 12.47 15.71
C VAL A 467 4.01 11.04 15.16
N ALA A 468 4.96 10.71 14.28
CA ALA A 468 4.95 9.45 13.56
C ALA A 468 5.62 8.31 14.37
N ALA A 469 6.66 8.60 15.15
CA ALA A 469 7.36 7.60 15.97
C ALA A 469 6.49 6.95 17.07
N PRO A 470 5.64 7.69 17.83
CA PRO A 470 4.72 7.07 18.78
C PRO A 470 3.69 6.14 18.12
N ILE A 471 3.19 6.50 16.93
CA ILE A 471 2.28 5.64 16.17
C ILE A 471 3.00 4.35 15.75
N ALA A 472 4.25 4.46 15.31
CA ALA A 472 5.07 3.29 14.97
C ALA A 472 5.33 2.39 16.19
N HIS A 473 5.60 2.97 17.37
CA HIS A 473 5.70 2.23 18.62
C HIS A 473 4.44 1.38 18.86
N ASP A 474 3.26 2.00 18.86
CA ASP A 474 2.00 1.32 19.17
C ASP A 474 1.72 0.18 18.17
N VAL A 475 2.02 0.40 16.89
CA VAL A 475 1.82 -0.59 15.83
C VAL A 475 2.81 -1.74 15.95
N MET A 476 4.09 -1.47 16.19
CA MET A 476 5.09 -2.52 16.39
C MET A 476 4.77 -3.35 17.64
N GLN A 477 4.41 -2.71 18.77
CA GLN A 477 3.96 -3.40 19.98
C GLN A 477 2.77 -4.32 19.68
N ALA A 478 1.75 -3.82 18.99
CA ALA A 478 0.56 -4.60 18.65
C ALA A 478 0.82 -5.78 17.71
N VAL A 479 1.88 -5.73 16.89
CA VAL A 479 2.30 -6.87 16.07
C VAL A 479 3.10 -7.89 16.89
N LEU A 480 3.91 -7.43 17.85
CA LEU A 480 4.82 -8.27 18.64
C LEU A 480 4.14 -8.94 19.84
N ASP A 481 3.05 -8.39 20.37
CA ASP A 481 2.25 -8.94 21.48
C ASP A 481 1.37 -10.15 21.09
N LYS A 482 1.50 -10.63 19.85
CA LYS A 482 0.66 -11.67 19.27
C LYS A 482 0.83 -13.06 19.87
#